data_AF-A0A831X0J5-F1
#
_entry.id   AF-A0A831X0J5-F1
#
_cell.length_a   1.000
_cell.length_b   1.000
_cell.length_c   1.000
_cell.angle_alpha   90.00
_cell.angle_beta   90.00
_cell.angle_gamma   90.00
#
_symmetry.space_group_name_H-M   'P 1'
#
loop_
_entity.id
_entity.type
_entity.pdbx_description
1 polymer ?
#
loop_
_entity_poly.entity_id
_entity_poly.type
_entity_poly.pdbx_seq_one_letter_code
_entity_poly.pdbx_strand_id
1 'polypeptide(L)' 'MYHRFDAVIVGAGGAGLMAAAQLAGKCNVAVITKLYPVRSHTGAAQGGIAAALANVEEDHWIWHMFDT' A
#
# COMPACT_ATOMS: atom_id res chain seq x y z
N MET A 1 11.69 25.08 13.06
CA MET A 1 10.90 25.24 11.81
C MET A 1 9.78 24.22 11.86
N TYR A 2 8.55 24.59 11.51
CA TYR A 2 7.40 23.67 11.48
C TYR A 2 6.88 23.55 10.05
N HIS A 3 6.61 22.32 9.60
CA HIS A 3 5.97 22.05 8.32
C HIS A 3 4.51 21.64 8.55
N ARG A 4 3.59 22.12 7.69
CA ARG A 4 2.17 21.80 7.75
C ARG A 4 1.75 21.11 6.46
N PHE A 5 1.05 20.01 6.60
CA PHE A 5 0.48 19.18 5.53
C PHE A 5 -0.91 18.75 5.96
N ASP A 6 -1.77 18.44 4.99
CA ASP A 6 -3.11 17.91 5.27
C ASP A 6 -3.02 16.45 5.73
N ALA A 7 -2.04 15.71 5.22
CA ALA A 7 -1.71 14.36 5.66
C ALA A 7 -0.19 14.12 5.72
N VAL A 8 0.24 13.34 6.71
CA VAL A 8 1.63 12.87 6.85
C VAL A 8 1.63 11.36 6.89
N ILE A 9 2.31 10.74 5.93
CA ILE A 9 2.48 9.29 5.80
C ILE A 9 3.89 8.94 6.26
N VAL A 10 4.00 8.08 7.27
CA VAL A 10 5.28 7.60 7.80
C VAL A 10 5.53 6.18 7.30
N GLY A 11 6.44 6.06 6.32
CA GLY A 11 6.80 4.83 5.63
C GLY A 11 6.50 4.90 4.14
N ALA A 12 7.48 4.54 3.30
CA ALA A 12 7.35 4.49 1.84
C ALA A 12 7.42 3.04 1.30
N GLY A 13 6.82 2.11 2.05
CA GLY A 13 6.53 0.76 1.55
C GLY A 13 5.28 0.73 0.66
N GLY A 14 4.84 -0.46 0.25
CA GLY A 14 3.68 -0.62 -0.63
C GLY A 14 2.43 0.12 -0.12
N ALA A 15 2.10 -0.06 1.16
CA ALA A 15 0.96 0.61 1.79
C ALA A 15 1.07 2.14 1.80
N GLY A 16 2.23 2.68 2.19
CA GLY A 16 2.44 4.13 2.29
C GLY A 16 2.43 4.83 0.93
N LEU A 17 3.05 4.22 -0.08
CA LEU A 17 3.01 4.74 -1.44
C LEU A 17 1.62 4.63 -2.08
N MET A 18 0.89 3.53 -1.81
CA MET A 18 -0.50 3.38 -2.26
C MET A 18 -1.40 4.44 -1.64
N ALA A 19 -1.27 4.70 -0.33
CA ALA A 19 -2.01 5.77 0.34
C ALA A 19 -1.66 7.16 -0.23
N ALA A 20 -0.37 7.44 -0.45
CA ALA A 20 0.08 8.68 -1.06
C ALA A 20 -0.51 8.87 -2.47
N ALA A 21 -0.51 7.81 -3.29
CA ALA A 21 -1.10 7.82 -4.63
C ALA A 21 -2.61 8.09 -4.60
N GLN A 22 -3.36 7.52 -3.64
CA GLN A 22 -4.79 7.77 -3.49
C GLN A 22 -5.13 9.19 -3.05
N LEU A 23 -4.19 9.86 -2.37
CA LEU A 23 -4.32 11.25 -1.92
C LEU A 23 -3.72 12.27 -2.90
N ALA A 24 -2.95 11.82 -3.89
CA ALA A 24 -2.33 12.68 -4.89
C ALA A 24 -3.38 13.53 -5.61
N GLY A 25 -3.16 14.85 -5.65
CA GLY A 25 -4.07 15.82 -6.25
C GLY A 25 -5.32 16.16 -5.42
N LYS A 26 -5.56 15.50 -4.28
CA LYS A 26 -6.68 15.78 -3.38
C LYS A 26 -6.29 16.66 -2.19
N CYS A 27 -5.07 16.50 -1.68
CA CYS A 27 -4.55 17.29 -0.57
C CYS A 27 -3.01 17.36 -0.60
N ASN A 28 -2.44 18.23 0.23
CA ASN A 28 -0.99 18.35 0.39
C ASN A 28 -0.47 17.25 1.33
N VAL A 29 0.31 16.30 0.79
CA VAL A 29 0.78 15.11 1.49
C VAL A 29 2.30 15.11 1.65
N ALA A 30 2.78 14.86 2.86
CA ALA A 30 4.17 14.50 3.11
C ALA A 30 4.32 12.98 3.25
N VAL A 31 5.23 12.38 2.49
CA VAL A 31 5.65 10.98 2.67
C VAL A 31 7.06 10.98 3.22
N ILE A 32 7.24 10.42 4.42
CA ILE A 32 8.52 10.40 5.13
C ILE A 32 8.95 8.95 5.31
N THR A 33 10.20 8.65 4.96
CA THR A 33 10.76 7.30 5.07
C THR A 33 12.22 7.35 5.47
N LYS A 34 12.65 6.38 6.28
CA LYS A 34 14.05 6.24 6.70
C LYS A 34 14.95 5.60 5.64
N LEU A 35 14.36 4.97 4.62
CA LEU A 35 15.06 4.33 3.50
C LEU A 35 14.57 4.93 2.19
N TYR A 36 15.40 4.89 1.15
CA TYR A 36 14.95 5.14 -0.21
C TYR A 36 13.78 4.19 -0.56
N PRO A 37 12.66 4.66 -1.15
CA PRO A 37 11.38 3.92 -1.15
C PRO A 37 11.45 2.47 -1.66
N VAL A 38 12.18 2.21 -2.74
CA VAL A 38 12.32 0.85 -3.32
C VAL A 38 13.15 -0.11 -2.45
N ARG A 39 13.77 0.38 -1.37
CA ARG A 39 14.46 -0.44 -0.36
C ARG A 39 13.58 -0.77 0.86
N SER A 40 12.29 -0.44 0.81
CA SER A 40 11.33 -0.93 1.80
C SER A 40 11.21 -2.45 1.75
N HIS A 41 10.85 -3.09 2.87
CA HIS A 41 10.77 -4.56 2.92
C HIS A 41 9.68 -5.15 2.02
N THR A 42 8.69 -4.33 1.59
CA THR A 42 7.75 -4.72 0.53
C THR A 42 8.47 -5.19 -0.73
N GLY A 43 9.63 -4.61 -1.07
CA GLY A 43 10.42 -5.04 -2.23
C GLY A 43 11.05 -6.43 -2.12
N ALA A 44 11.00 -7.08 -0.96
CA ALA A 44 11.50 -8.44 -0.74
C ALA A 44 10.40 -9.52 -0.83
N ALA A 45 9.12 -9.14 -1.03
CA ALA A 45 8.02 -10.09 -1.14
C ALA A 45 8.14 -10.95 -2.42
N GLN A 46 7.78 -12.23 -2.35
CA GLN A 46 7.95 -13.19 -3.46
C GLN A 46 6.66 -13.93 -3.86
N GLY A 47 5.82 -14.33 -2.90
CA GLY A 47 4.70 -15.25 -3.16
C GLY A 47 3.58 -14.67 -4.03
N GLY A 48 3.21 -13.40 -3.82
CA GLY A 48 2.14 -12.74 -4.56
C GLY A 48 1.17 -12.00 -3.65
N ILE A 49 0.00 -11.65 -4.19
CA ILE A 49 -1.12 -11.05 -3.46
C ILE A 49 -2.29 -12.01 -3.63
N ALA A 50 -2.86 -12.47 -2.52
CA ALA A 50 -4.05 -13.32 -2.54
C ALA A 50 -5.27 -12.44 -2.89
N ALA A 51 -6.05 -12.85 -3.89
CA ALA A 51 -7.31 -12.20 -4.27
C ALA A 51 -8.22 -13.19 -5.00
N ALA A 52 -9.52 -13.17 -4.67
CA ALA A 52 -10.52 -14.01 -5.32
C ALA A 52 -10.88 -13.49 -6.73
N LEU A 53 -9.98 -13.71 -7.68
CA LEU A 53 -10.10 -13.23 -9.06
C LEU A 53 -10.74 -14.26 -10.01
N ALA A 54 -10.87 -15.52 -9.58
CA ALA A 54 -11.40 -16.62 -10.38
C ALA A 54 -10.71 -16.85 -11.74
N ASN A 55 -9.42 -16.49 -11.86
CA ASN A 55 -8.66 -16.59 -13.12
C ASN A 55 -8.17 -18.02 -13.45
N VAL A 56 -8.12 -18.90 -12.45
CA VAL A 56 -7.64 -20.30 -12.57
C VAL A 56 -8.80 -21.28 -12.43
N GLU A 57 -9.63 -21.09 -11.41
CA GLU A 57 -10.85 -21.83 -11.14
C GLU A 57 -11.92 -20.88 -10.56
N GLU A 58 -13.16 -21.36 -10.41
CA GLU A 58 -14.22 -20.57 -9.77
C GLU A 58 -13.80 -20.18 -8.35
N ASP A 59 -13.99 -18.90 -8.01
CA ASP A 59 -13.64 -18.38 -6.69
C ASP A 59 -14.62 -17.28 -6.28
N HIS A 60 -14.81 -17.12 -4.98
CA HIS A 60 -15.69 -16.11 -4.39
C HIS A 60 -15.01 -15.40 -3.22
N TRP A 61 -15.16 -14.09 -3.15
CA TRP A 61 -14.58 -13.28 -2.07
C TRP A 61 -15.04 -13.71 -0.67
N ILE A 62 -16.21 -14.33 -0.55
CA ILE A 62 -16.72 -14.86 0.73
C ILE A 62 -15.88 -16.07 1.19
N TRP A 63 -15.43 -16.91 0.26
CA TRP A 63 -14.55 -18.04 0.56
C TRP A 63 -13.19 -17.51 1.06
N HIS A 64 -12.63 -16.53 0.35
CA HIS A 64 -11.42 -15.83 0.76
C HIS A 64 -11.54 -15.16 2.14
N MET A 65 -12.69 -14.51 2.42
CA MET A 65 -12.98 -13.92 3.72
C MET A 65 -13.05 -14.98 4.82
N PHE A 66 -13.62 -16.14 4.54
CA PHE A 66 -13.68 -17.25 5.49
C PHE A 66 -12.30 -17.84 5.80
N ASP A 67 -11.40 -17.88 4.81
CA ASP A 67 -10.03 -18.41 4.96
C ASP A 67 -9.05 -17.46 5.67
N THR A 68 -9.39 -16.16 5.79
CA THR A 68 -8.53 -15.10 6.39
C THR A 68 -8.64 -15.05 7.90
#